data_AF-A0A2E0RQG7-F1
#
_entry.id   AF-A0A2E0RQG7-F1
#
_cell.length_a   1.000
_cell.length_b   1.000
_cell.length_c   1.000
_cell.angle_alpha   90.00
_cell.angle_beta   90.00
_cell.angle_gamma   90.00
#
_symmetry.space_group_name_H-M   'P 1'
#
loop_
_entity.id
_entity.type
_entity.pdbx_description
1 polymer ?
#
loop_
_entity_poly.entity_id
_entity_poly.type
_entity_poly.pdbx_seq_one_letter_code
_entity_poly.pdbx_strand_id
1 'polypeptide(L)'
;MALIDGEPFEEAGYEWADLDARLYERIVEAAARLFELACEAGDFASARDALVRGLQGVPGHEKLYRLRMQLEHRCVGPTAVHGVFNDLTYQLDALDCEPSDETLATYHHLTGRRAAS
;
A
#
# COMPACT_ATOMS: atom_id res chain seq x y z
N MET A 1 8.48 -5.40 45.74
CA MET A 1 8.37 -4.56 44.54
C MET A 1 7.85 -5.48 43.45
N ALA A 2 6.55 -5.42 43.16
CA ALA A 2 5.89 -6.34 42.22
C ALA A 2 5.78 -5.66 40.85
N LEU A 3 6.18 -6.37 39.80
CA LEU A 3 5.97 -5.97 38.41
C LEU A 3 4.47 -6.12 38.12
N ILE A 4 3.86 -5.10 37.54
CA ILE A 4 2.48 -5.18 37.04
C ILE A 4 2.57 -5.78 35.64
N ASP A 5 2.18 -7.05 35.49
CA ASP A 5 1.96 -7.67 34.19
C ASP A 5 0.53 -7.33 33.74
N GLY A 6 0.41 -6.22 33.04
CA GLY A 6 -0.75 -5.87 32.24
C GLY A 6 -0.24 -5.32 30.91
N GLU A 7 -0.84 -5.75 29.80
CA GLU A 7 -0.48 -5.28 28.46
C GLU A 7 -0.62 -3.75 28.44
N PRO A 8 0.48 -3.00 28.25
CA PRO A 8 0.38 -1.56 28.29
C PRO A 8 -0.41 -1.11 27.05
N PHE A 9 -1.25 -0.07 27.23
CA PHE A 9 -1.92 0.71 26.18
C PHE A 9 -3.32 0.29 25.69
N GLU A 10 -4.04 -0.65 26.32
CA GLU A 10 -5.42 -0.94 25.86
C GLU A 10 -6.48 0.11 26.24
N GLU A 11 -6.23 1.01 27.21
CA GLU A 11 -7.31 1.83 27.79
C GLU A 11 -7.17 3.36 27.63
N ALA A 12 -6.21 3.85 26.83
CA ALA A 12 -6.03 5.30 26.66
C ALA A 12 -5.96 5.70 25.18
N GLY A 13 -7.11 6.14 24.66
CA GLY A 13 -7.22 6.87 23.40
C GLY A 13 -6.47 8.19 23.49
N TYR A 14 -5.17 8.15 23.24
CA TYR A 14 -4.35 9.35 23.21
C TYR A 14 -4.42 9.99 21.81
N GLU A 15 -4.86 11.25 21.75
CA GLU A 15 -5.01 12.03 20.50
C GLU A 15 -3.76 12.06 19.61
N TRP A 16 -2.56 11.88 20.18
CA TRP A 16 -1.31 11.87 19.41
C TRP A 16 -1.12 10.58 18.58
N ALA A 17 -1.63 9.43 19.04
CA ALA A 17 -1.59 8.18 18.27
C ALA A 17 -2.61 8.22 17.11
N ASP A 18 -3.75 8.87 17.33
CA ASP A 18 -4.79 9.07 16.31
C ASP A 18 -4.39 10.10 15.24
N LEU A 19 -3.51 11.06 15.57
CA LEU A 19 -3.07 12.09 14.62
C LEU A 19 -2.25 11.50 13.48
N ASP A 20 -1.35 10.56 13.78
CA ASP A 20 -0.51 9.90 12.78
C ASP A 20 -1.36 9.02 11.84
N ALA A 21 -2.31 8.26 12.39
CA ALA A 21 -3.24 7.45 11.60
C ALA A 21 -4.06 8.32 10.63
N ARG A 22 -4.63 9.44 11.11
CA ARG A 22 -5.39 10.37 10.25
C ARG A 22 -4.52 11.03 9.18
N LEU A 23 -3.27 11.36 9.49
CA LEU A 23 -2.35 11.93 8.51
C LEU A 23 -2.03 10.92 7.39
N TYR A 24 -1.74 9.67 7.76
CA TYR A 24 -1.50 8.60 6.80
C TYR A 24 -2.71 8.33 5.90
N GLU A 25 -3.91 8.29 6.46
CA GLU A 25 -5.14 8.17 5.67
C GLU A 25 -5.27 9.31 4.64
N ARG A 26 -4.96 10.56 5.03
CA ARG A 26 -5.03 11.71 4.10
C ARG A 26 -3.99 11.62 2.99
N ILE A 27 -2.79 11.13 3.28
CA ILE A 27 -1.77 10.88 2.25
C ILE A 27 -2.29 9.84 1.26
N VAL A 28 -2.87 8.74 1.75
CA VAL A 28 -3.41 7.66 0.91
C VAL A 28 -4.55 8.15 0.03
N GLU A 29 -5.50 8.89 0.61
CA GLU A 29 -6.63 9.47 -0.13
C GLU A 29 -6.16 10.45 -1.20
N ALA A 30 -5.23 11.35 -0.87
CA ALA A 30 -4.70 12.33 -1.81
C ALA A 30 -3.94 11.65 -2.97
N ALA A 31 -3.08 10.68 -2.66
CA ALA A 31 -2.33 9.93 -3.67
C ALA A 31 -3.26 9.13 -4.59
N ALA A 32 -4.26 8.44 -4.02
CA ALA A 32 -5.26 7.70 -4.80
C ALA A 32 -6.09 8.63 -5.69
N ARG A 33 -6.52 9.80 -5.17
CA ARG A 33 -7.32 10.74 -5.95
C ARG A 33 -6.52 11.38 -7.10
N LEU A 34 -5.26 11.72 -6.87
CA LEU A 34 -4.37 12.22 -7.92
C LEU A 34 -4.09 11.15 -8.98
N PHE A 35 -3.88 9.90 -8.56
CA PHE A 35 -3.74 8.77 -9.46
C PHE A 35 -4.96 8.60 -10.38
N GLU A 36 -6.17 8.64 -9.81
CA GLU A 36 -7.43 8.53 -10.57
C GLU A 36 -7.54 9.66 -11.62
N LEU A 37 -7.37 10.92 -11.20
CA LEU A 37 -7.45 12.08 -12.07
C LEU A 37 -6.41 12.02 -13.21
N ALA A 38 -5.18 11.60 -12.90
CA ALA A 38 -4.14 11.44 -13.90
C ALA A 38 -4.46 10.29 -14.88
N CYS A 39 -5.01 9.18 -14.40
CA CYS A 39 -5.48 8.08 -15.24
C CYS A 39 -6.64 8.50 -16.15
N GLU A 40 -7.60 9.27 -15.65
CA GLU A 40 -8.71 9.84 -16.42
C GLU A 40 -8.21 10.77 -17.53
N ALA A 41 -7.15 11.53 -17.27
CA ALA A 41 -6.49 12.39 -18.25
C ALA A 41 -5.55 11.64 -19.22
N GLY A 42 -5.31 10.34 -19.01
CA GLY A 42 -4.34 9.54 -19.78
C GLY A 42 -2.86 9.87 -19.48
N ASP A 43 -2.59 10.64 -18.43
CA ASP A 43 -1.25 10.99 -17.98
C ASP A 43 -0.71 9.96 -16.99
N PHE A 44 -0.20 8.85 -17.53
CA PHE A 44 0.36 7.77 -16.71
C PHE A 44 1.69 8.12 -16.04
N ALA A 45 2.37 9.18 -16.49
CA ALA A 45 3.58 9.65 -15.81
C ALA A 45 3.21 10.31 -14.47
N SER A 46 2.23 11.22 -14.48
CA SER A 46 1.70 11.84 -13.27
C SER A 46 0.99 10.83 -12.36
N ALA A 47 0.28 9.84 -12.92
CA ALA A 47 -0.31 8.76 -12.14
C ALA A 47 0.74 7.97 -11.35
N ARG A 48 1.88 7.67 -11.98
CA ARG A 48 3.01 6.99 -11.32
C ARG A 48 3.64 7.86 -10.25
N ASP A 49 3.87 9.15 -10.53
CA ASP A 49 4.46 10.08 -9.57
C ASP A 49 3.59 10.23 -8.31
N ALA A 50 2.26 10.31 -8.47
CA ALA A 50 1.32 10.36 -7.34
C ALA A 50 1.47 9.15 -6.42
N LEU A 51 1.57 7.94 -6.98
CA LEU A 51 1.75 6.71 -6.21
C LEU A 51 3.12 6.64 -5.53
N VAL A 52 4.19 7.05 -6.21
CA VAL A 52 5.55 7.10 -5.63
C VAL A 52 5.59 8.05 -4.43
N ARG A 53 5.04 9.26 -4.57
CA ARG A 53 5.00 10.24 -3.47
C ARG A 53 4.13 9.77 -2.31
N GLY A 54 2.97 9.16 -2.59
CA GLY A 54 2.14 8.56 -1.56
C GLY A 54 2.89 7.50 -0.76
N LEU A 55 3.56 6.58 -1.44
CA LEU A 55 4.34 5.50 -0.82
C LEU A 55 5.60 5.99 -0.08
N GLN A 56 6.14 7.15 -0.42
CA GLN A 56 7.19 7.79 0.41
C GLN A 56 6.65 8.25 1.77
N GLY A 57 5.38 8.66 1.83
CA GLY A 57 4.73 9.09 3.07
C GLY A 57 4.11 7.94 3.89
N VAL A 58 3.68 6.87 3.21
CA VAL A 58 3.12 5.65 3.82
C VAL A 58 3.75 4.39 3.22
N PRO A 59 4.99 4.05 3.60
CA PRO A 59 5.65 2.85 3.11
C PRO A 59 4.84 1.59 3.41
N GLY A 60 4.80 0.64 2.47
CA GLY A 60 4.07 -0.61 2.63
C GLY A 60 2.54 -0.52 2.51
N HIS A 61 1.95 0.67 2.25
CA HIS A 61 0.50 0.79 2.16
C HIS A 61 -0.08 0.01 0.97
N GLU A 62 -0.69 -1.14 1.26
CA GLU A 62 -1.06 -2.15 0.27
C GLU A 62 -2.01 -1.61 -0.82
N LYS A 63 -2.98 -0.77 -0.48
CA LYS A 63 -3.88 -0.15 -1.47
C LYS A 63 -3.13 0.60 -2.57
N LEU A 64 -2.11 1.39 -2.21
CA LEU A 64 -1.33 2.17 -3.17
C LEU A 64 -0.44 1.25 -4.02
N TYR A 65 0.09 0.17 -3.43
CA TYR A 65 0.81 -0.85 -4.18
C TYR A 65 -0.09 -1.62 -5.15
N ARG A 66 -1.35 -1.93 -4.79
CA ARG A 66 -2.32 -2.52 -5.72
C ARG A 66 -2.58 -1.61 -6.92
N LEU A 67 -2.78 -0.31 -6.69
CA LEU A 67 -2.91 0.68 -7.78
C LEU A 67 -1.66 0.74 -8.65
N ARG A 68 -0.46 0.72 -8.04
CA ARG A 68 0.82 0.70 -8.77
C ARG A 68 0.98 -0.56 -9.62
N MET A 69 0.64 -1.73 -9.09
CA MET A 69 0.64 -2.99 -9.86
C MET A 69 -0.28 -2.90 -11.08
N GLN A 70 -1.50 -2.39 -10.91
CA GLN A 70 -2.45 -2.20 -12.01
C GLN A 70 -1.93 -1.22 -13.06
N LEU A 71 -1.31 -0.11 -12.64
CA LEU A 71 -0.72 0.88 -13.52
C LEU A 71 0.45 0.29 -14.33
N GLU A 72 1.41 -0.38 -13.67
CA GLU A 72 2.57 -0.93 -14.35
C GLU A 72 2.20 -2.10 -15.26
N HIS A 73 1.22 -2.92 -14.87
CA HIS A 73 0.65 -3.92 -15.76
C HIS A 73 0.09 -3.28 -17.04
N ARG A 74 -0.65 -2.18 -16.92
CA ARG A 74 -1.22 -1.46 -18.07
C ARG A 74 -0.16 -0.82 -18.96
N CYS A 75 0.89 -0.23 -18.37
CA CYS A 75 1.90 0.53 -19.11
C CYS A 75 3.03 -0.35 -19.69
N VAL A 76 3.42 -1.41 -18.98
CA VAL A 76 4.62 -2.21 -19.28
C VAL A 76 4.27 -3.69 -19.46
N GLY A 77 3.41 -4.22 -18.59
CA GLY A 77 2.94 -5.60 -18.65
C GLY A 77 3.24 -6.43 -17.40
N PRO A 78 2.93 -7.74 -17.42
CA PRO A 78 3.01 -8.63 -16.25
C PRO A 78 4.37 -8.66 -15.55
N THR A 79 5.47 -8.53 -16.30
CA THR A 79 6.82 -8.56 -15.72
C THR A 79 7.07 -7.41 -14.74
N ALA A 80 6.52 -6.22 -15.01
CA ALA A 80 6.69 -5.06 -14.13
C ALA A 80 5.95 -5.22 -12.80
N VAL A 81 4.86 -6.01 -12.80
CA VAL A 81 4.09 -6.33 -11.59
C VAL A 81 4.94 -7.06 -10.56
N HIS A 82 5.84 -7.96 -11.00
CA HIS A 82 6.77 -8.65 -10.09
C HIS A 82 7.69 -7.69 -9.36
N GLY A 83 8.22 -6.67 -10.04
CA GLY A 83 9.04 -5.64 -9.41
C GLY A 83 8.28 -4.89 -8.32
N VAL A 84 7.05 -4.46 -8.64
CA VAL A 84 6.19 -3.74 -7.67
C VAL A 84 5.79 -4.62 -6.49
N PHE A 85 5.49 -5.89 -6.72
CA PHE A 85 5.16 -6.83 -5.65
C PHE A 85 6.36 -7.12 -4.74
N ASN A 86 7.56 -7.29 -5.31
CA ASN A 86 8.78 -7.46 -4.53
C ASN A 86 9.09 -6.23 -3.67
N ASP A 87 8.91 -5.02 -4.23
CA ASP A 87 9.02 -3.77 -3.48
C ASP A 87 8.07 -3.77 -2.28
N LEU A 88 6.80 -4.19 -2.47
CA LEU A 88 5.82 -4.27 -1.37
C LEU A 88 6.26 -5.27 -0.31
N THR A 89 6.63 -6.49 -0.71
CA THR A 89 7.04 -7.53 0.25
C THR A 89 8.25 -7.08 1.07
N TYR A 90 9.17 -6.32 0.49
CA TYR A 90 10.30 -5.75 1.23
C TYR A 90 9.84 -4.73 2.28
N GLN A 91 8.85 -3.89 1.97
CA GLN A 91 8.31 -2.95 2.95
C GLN A 91 7.51 -3.65 4.07
N LEU A 92 6.76 -4.71 3.74
CA LEU A 92 5.97 -5.46 4.73
C LEU A 92 6.86 -6.33 5.63
N ASP A 93 7.93 -6.92 5.10
CA ASP A 93 8.93 -7.66 5.88
C ASP A 93 9.56 -6.78 6.97
N ALA A 94 9.87 -5.52 6.65
CA ALA A 94 10.35 -4.55 7.63
C ALA A 94 9.33 -4.23 8.75
N LEU A 95 8.05 -4.56 8.55
CA LEU A 95 6.95 -4.41 9.50
C LEU A 95 6.51 -5.75 10.11
N ASP A 96 7.24 -6.84 9.85
CA ASP A 96 6.89 -8.22 10.24
C ASP A 96 5.46 -8.62 9.84
N CYS A 97 5.06 -8.19 8.63
CA CYS A 97 3.72 -8.40 8.07
C CYS A 97 3.81 -9.18 6.75
N GLU A 98 2.77 -9.98 6.47
CA GLU A 98 2.59 -10.62 5.17
C GLU A 98 1.61 -9.82 4.28
N PRO A 99 1.68 -9.94 2.94
CA PRO A 99 0.69 -9.34 2.06
C PRO A 99 -0.72 -9.87 2.32
N SER A 100 -1.72 -8.99 2.32
CA SER A 100 -3.13 -9.38 2.44
C SER A 100 -3.61 -10.25 1.26
N ASP A 101 -4.67 -11.04 1.49
CA ASP A 101 -5.32 -11.85 0.45
C ASP A 101 -5.76 -11.02 -0.77
N GLU A 102 -6.23 -9.78 -0.55
CA GLU A 102 -6.62 -8.87 -1.63
C GLU A 102 -5.43 -8.50 -2.53
N THR A 103 -4.28 -8.26 -1.91
CA THR A 103 -3.03 -7.97 -2.61
C THR A 103 -2.53 -9.19 -3.38
N LEU A 104 -2.55 -10.37 -2.75
CA LEU A 104 -2.19 -11.63 -3.41
C LEU A 104 -3.10 -11.93 -4.61
N ALA A 105 -4.41 -11.76 -4.45
CA ALA A 105 -5.39 -11.93 -5.52
C ALA A 105 -5.12 -10.96 -6.67
N THR A 106 -4.83 -9.69 -6.38
CA THR A 106 -4.48 -8.68 -7.39
C THR A 106 -3.21 -9.06 -8.15
N TYR A 107 -2.16 -9.45 -7.42
CA TYR A 107 -0.88 -9.88 -8.01
C TYR A 107 -1.06 -11.10 -8.93
N HIS A 108 -1.77 -12.12 -8.46
CA HIS A 108 -2.07 -13.33 -9.21
C HIS A 108 -2.88 -13.06 -10.46
N HIS A 109 -3.92 -12.22 -10.35
CA HIS A 109 -4.73 -11.79 -11.48
C HIS A 109 -3.88 -11.12 -12.57
N LEU A 110 -3.04 -10.15 -12.19
CA LEU A 110 -2.22 -9.37 -13.15
C LEU A 110 -1.04 -10.16 -13.73
N THR A 111 -0.60 -11.23 -13.08
CA THR A 111 0.50 -12.09 -13.57
C THR A 111 0.01 -13.35 -14.28
N GLY A 112 -1.31 -13.55 -14.41
CA GLY A 112 -1.90 -14.71 -15.08
C GLY A 112 -1.81 -16.01 -14.27
N ARG A 113 -1.48 -15.95 -12.97
CA ARG A 113 -1.55 -17.09 -12.07
C ARG A 113 -2.97 -17.14 -11.51
N ARG A 114 -3.78 -18.15 -11.85
CA ARG A 114 -5.05 -18.34 -11.15
C ARG A 114 -4.75 -18.72 -9.70
N ALA A 115 -5.34 -17.99 -8.74
CA ALA A 115 -5.33 -18.39 -7.34
C ALA A 115 -5.90 -19.83 -7.26
N ALA A 116 -5.14 -20.74 -6.65
CA ALA A 116 -5.63 -22.09 -6.40
C ALA A 116 -6.82 -21.97 -5.44
N SER A 117 -7.99 -22.43 -5.91
CA SER A 117 -9.22 -22.53 -5.12
C SER A 117 -9.10 -23.59 -4.03
#